data_AF-A0A850LVN7-F1
#
_entry.id   AF-A0A850LVN7-F1
#
_cell.length_a   1.000
_cell.length_b   1.000
_cell.length_c   1.000
_cell.angle_alpha   90.00
_cell.angle_beta   90.00
_cell.angle_gamma   90.00
#
_symmetry.space_group_name_H-M   'P 1'
#
loop_
_entity.id
_entity.type
_entity.pdbx_description
1 polymer ?
#
loop_
_entity_poly.entity_id
_entity_poly.type
_entity_poly.pdbx_seq_one_letter_code
_entity_poly.pdbx_strand_id
1 'polypeptide(L)'
;MVIFGEYLLKKGLITRKDIDKARSLQSKHCRKIGRKAREDGLLSDYDIVKITRKQSELGSKFGETAEKLKLLTREQVSKLLEEQKKEYLHFGEALISSGILSRDVVKRELKLFCEEREEFWRNFFKIP
;
A
#
# COMPACT_ATOMS: atom_id res chain seq x y z
N MET A 1 -13.09 -6.78 10.81
CA MET A 1 -12.57 -5.43 10.53
C MET A 1 -13.01 -5.06 9.12
N VAL A 2 -13.94 -4.11 8.96
CA VAL A 2 -14.43 -3.70 7.63
C VAL A 2 -13.38 -2.79 6.98
N ILE A 3 -13.04 -3.05 5.72
CA ILE A 3 -12.09 -2.24 4.95
C ILE A 3 -12.88 -1.25 4.09
N PHE A 4 -12.37 -0.02 3.91
CA PHE A 4 -13.06 1.06 3.18
C PHE A 4 -13.57 0.65 1.78
N GLY A 5 -12.83 -0.20 1.05
CA GLY A 5 -13.30 -0.70 -0.25
C GLY A 5 -14.54 -1.61 -0.17
N GLU A 6 -14.68 -2.41 0.89
CA GLU A 6 -15.88 -3.23 1.10
C GLU A 6 -17.08 -2.40 1.53
N TYR A 7 -16.83 -1.33 2.30
CA TYR A 7 -17.83 -0.35 2.66
C TYR A 7 -18.44 0.32 1.41
N LEU A 8 -17.60 0.83 0.52
CA LEU A 8 -18.03 1.44 -0.74
C LEU A 8 -18.78 0.45 -1.65
N LEU A 9 -18.34 -0.81 -1.68
CA LEU A 9 -19.00 -1.88 -2.43
C LEU A 9 -20.40 -2.17 -1.90
N LYS A 10 -20.57 -2.23 -0.56
CA LYS A 10 -21.87 -2.44 0.08
C LYS A 10 -22.85 -1.29 -0.17
N LYS A 11 -22.34 -0.05 -0.27
CA LYS A 11 -23.14 1.13 -0.67
C LYS A 11 -23.45 1.19 -2.17
N GLY A 12 -22.89 0.29 -2.98
CA GLY A 12 -23.09 0.30 -4.44
C GLY A 12 -22.36 1.43 -5.16
N LEU A 13 -21.41 2.11 -4.50
CA LEU A 13 -20.67 3.25 -5.07
C LEU A 13 -19.53 2.81 -6.00
N ILE A 14 -19.04 1.59 -5.83
CA ILE A 14 -18.00 0.98 -6.66
C ILE A 14 -18.36 -0.47 -6.94
N THR A 15 -17.80 -1.04 -8.00
CA THR A 15 -17.91 -2.48 -8.32
C THR A 15 -16.66 -3.25 -7.88
N ARG A 16 -16.73 -4.59 -7.91
CA ARG A 16 -15.54 -5.41 -7.65
C ARG A 16 -14.41 -5.15 -8.65
N LYS A 17 -14.75 -4.90 -9.92
CA LYS A 17 -13.79 -4.53 -10.96
C LYS A 17 -13.08 -3.22 -10.66
N ASP A 18 -13.77 -2.26 -10.06
CA ASP A 18 -13.20 -0.97 -9.66
C ASP A 18 -12.19 -1.13 -8.52
N ILE A 19 -12.47 -2.03 -7.57
CA ILE A 19 -11.53 -2.40 -6.52
C ILE A 19 -10.26 -2.98 -7.13
N ASP A 20 -10.39 -3.89 -8.10
CA ASP A 20 -9.25 -4.52 -8.75
C ASP A 20 -8.44 -3.50 -9.56
N LYS A 21 -9.11 -2.56 -10.25
CA LYS A 21 -8.46 -1.47 -10.99
C LYS A 21 -7.70 -0.52 -10.05
N ALA A 22 -8.32 -0.09 -8.96
CA ALA A 22 -7.68 0.77 -7.96
C ALA A 22 -6.49 0.05 -7.29
N ARG A 23 -6.62 -1.23 -6.95
CA ARG A 23 -5.50 -2.04 -6.42
C ARG A 23 -4.37 -2.21 -7.41
N SER A 24 -4.67 -2.42 -8.69
CA SER A 24 -3.66 -2.47 -9.74
C SER A 24 -2.90 -1.15 -9.83
N LEU A 25 -3.61 -0.02 -9.75
CA LEU A 25 -3.00 1.31 -9.73
C LEU A 25 -2.12 1.51 -8.48
N GLN A 26 -2.60 1.14 -7.29
CA GLN A 26 -1.81 1.16 -6.06
C GLN A 26 -0.55 0.31 -6.19
N SER A 27 -0.65 -0.90 -6.73
CA SER A 27 0.50 -1.78 -6.91
C SER A 27 1.50 -1.24 -7.94
N LYS A 28 1.05 -0.48 -8.94
CA LYS A 28 1.92 0.19 -9.91
C LYS A 28 2.60 1.42 -9.31
N HIS A 29 1.90 2.16 -8.45
CA HIS A 29 2.41 3.35 -7.76
C HIS A 29 3.32 3.02 -6.58
N CYS A 30 3.07 1.93 -5.86
CA CYS A 30 4.02 1.37 -4.89
C CYS A 30 5.28 0.96 -5.65
N ARG A 31 6.26 1.88 -5.72
CA ARG A 31 7.56 1.58 -6.29
C ARG A 31 8.11 0.36 -5.57
N LYS A 32 8.64 -0.59 -6.35
CA LYS A 32 9.39 -1.72 -5.79
C LYS A 32 10.60 -1.15 -5.07
N ILE A 33 10.85 -1.58 -3.82
CA ILE A 33 11.98 -1.15 -2.98
C ILE A 33 13.31 -1.16 -3.76
N GLY A 34 13.54 -2.16 -4.62
CA GLY A 34 14.74 -2.22 -5.46
C GLY A 34 14.89 -1.05 -6.43
N ARG A 35 13.80 -0.55 -7.04
CA ARG A 35 13.86 0.63 -7.92
C ARG A 35 14.20 1.88 -7.12
N LYS A 36 13.57 2.04 -5.94
CA LYS A 36 13.84 3.18 -5.06
C LYS A 36 15.28 3.16 -4.54
N ALA A 37 15.76 1.99 -4.13
CA ALA A 37 17.16 1.80 -3.75
C ALA A 37 18.15 2.13 -4.88
N ARG A 38 17.77 1.91 -6.15
CA ARG A 38 18.54 2.37 -7.31
C ARG A 38 18.58 3.90 -7.41
N GLU A 39 17.42 4.53 -7.32
CA GLU A 39 17.26 5.99 -7.43
C GLU A 39 18.03 6.71 -6.31
N ASP A 40 18.06 6.14 -5.12
CA ASP A 40 18.79 6.67 -3.97
C ASP A 40 20.29 6.32 -3.99
N GLY A 41 20.78 5.65 -5.05
CA GLY A 41 22.18 5.25 -5.20
C GLY A 41 22.65 4.15 -4.23
N LEU A 42 21.72 3.49 -3.53
CA LEU A 42 22.01 2.44 -2.55
C LEU A 42 22.30 1.09 -3.20
N LEU A 43 21.71 0.82 -4.37
CA LEU A 43 21.90 -0.42 -5.12
C LEU A 43 22.16 -0.14 -6.60
N SER A 44 23.06 -0.92 -7.20
CA SER A 44 23.20 -0.96 -8.66
C SER A 44 22.15 -1.90 -9.29
N ASP A 45 21.99 -1.82 -10.62
CA ASP A 45 21.16 -2.78 -11.36
C ASP A 45 21.62 -4.23 -11.15
N TYR A 46 22.93 -4.43 -11.08
CA TYR A 46 23.52 -5.73 -10.81
C TYR A 46 23.08 -6.26 -9.44
N ASP A 47 23.10 -5.41 -8.40
CA ASP A 47 22.70 -5.81 -7.04
C ASP A 47 21.21 -6.14 -6.97
N ILE A 48 20.37 -5.37 -7.66
CA ILE A 48 18.92 -5.63 -7.74
C ILE A 48 18.65 -6.98 -8.40
N VAL A 49 19.33 -7.30 -9.51
CA VAL A 49 19.21 -8.59 -10.18
C VAL A 49 19.67 -9.73 -9.26
N LYS A 50 20.78 -9.54 -8.55
CA LYS A 50 21.32 -10.52 -7.60
C LYS A 50 20.36 -10.79 -6.44
N ILE A 51 19.79 -9.74 -5.83
CA ILE A 51 18.79 -9.85 -4.77
C ILE A 51 17.53 -10.54 -5.31
N THR A 52 17.03 -10.13 -6.47
CA THR A 52 15.79 -10.67 -7.07
C THR A 52 15.93 -12.17 -7.37
N ARG A 53 17.06 -12.59 -7.93
CA ARG A 53 17.35 -14.00 -8.18
C ARG A 53 17.37 -14.79 -6.87
N LYS A 54 18.08 -14.29 -5.85
CA LYS A 54 18.19 -14.97 -4.55
C LYS A 54 16.84 -15.01 -3.81
N GLN A 55 16.04 -13.96 -3.95
CA GLN A 55 14.68 -13.89 -3.43
C GLN A 55 13.79 -14.97 -4.06
N SER A 56 13.88 -15.16 -5.38
CA SER A 56 13.12 -16.19 -6.10
C SER A 56 13.55 -17.61 -5.73
N GLU A 57 14.84 -17.84 -5.49
CA GLU A 57 15.37 -19.14 -5.04
C GLU A 57 14.94 -19.49 -3.61
N LEU A 58 14.85 -18.49 -2.73
CA LEU A 58 14.60 -18.68 -1.29
C LEU A 58 13.15 -18.44 -0.85
N GLY A 59 12.30 -17.88 -1.73
CA GLY A 59 10.94 -17.47 -1.37
C GLY A 59 10.87 -16.37 -0.31
N SER A 60 11.95 -15.61 -0.12
CA SER A 60 12.06 -14.56 0.91
C SER A 60 11.55 -13.19 0.43
N LYS A 61 11.53 -12.20 1.32
CA LYS A 61 11.25 -10.80 0.92
C LYS A 61 12.51 -10.11 0.40
N PHE A 62 12.35 -9.11 -0.45
CA PHE A 62 13.47 -8.35 -1.04
C PHE A 62 14.40 -7.75 0.03
N GLY A 63 13.82 -7.03 1.01
CA GLY A 63 14.60 -6.39 2.09
C GLY A 63 15.41 -7.37 2.92
N GLU A 64 14.77 -8.46 3.38
CA GLU A 64 15.43 -9.53 4.13
C GLU A 64 16.57 -10.18 3.33
N THR A 65 16.38 -10.33 2.02
CA THR A 65 17.39 -10.89 1.12
C THR A 65 18.55 -9.91 0.92
N ALA A 66 18.27 -8.62 0.80
CA ALA A 66 19.28 -7.57 0.67
C ALA A 66 20.14 -7.45 1.95
N GLU A 67 19.53 -7.58 3.13
CA GLU A 67 20.24 -7.64 4.42
C GLU A 67 21.14 -8.87 4.51
N LYS A 68 20.62 -10.06 4.16
CA LYS A 68 21.40 -11.31 4.15
C LYS A 68 22.59 -11.26 3.20
N LEU A 69 22.45 -10.58 2.06
CA LEU A 69 23.52 -10.40 1.09
C LEU A 69 24.49 -9.27 1.46
N LYS A 70 24.27 -8.58 2.60
CA LYS A 70 25.02 -7.39 3.05
C LYS A 70 25.06 -6.26 2.01
N LEU A 71 24.04 -6.20 1.14
CA LEU A 71 23.89 -5.17 0.12
C LEU A 71 23.14 -3.95 0.66
N LEU A 72 22.27 -4.16 1.63
CA LEU A 72 21.62 -3.10 2.40
C LEU A 72 21.74 -3.40 3.89
N THR A 73 21.88 -2.36 4.71
CA THR A 73 21.72 -2.48 6.15
C THR A 73 20.24 -2.51 6.54
N ARG A 74 19.94 -3.03 7.72
CA ARG A 74 18.58 -3.02 8.29
C ARG A 74 17.99 -1.61 8.36
N GLU A 75 18.82 -0.61 8.64
CA GLU A 75 18.42 0.79 8.67
C GLU A 75 18.05 1.31 7.27
N GLN A 76 18.85 0.96 6.25
CA GLN A 76 18.55 1.33 4.86
C GLN A 76 17.27 0.65 4.36
N VAL A 77 17.06 -0.64 4.68
CA VAL A 77 15.82 -1.34 4.36
C VAL A 77 14.62 -0.71 5.07
N SER A 78 14.77 -0.37 6.36
CA SER A 78 13.73 0.32 7.12
C SER A 78 13.40 1.69 6.52
N LYS A 79 14.41 2.47 6.12
CA LYS A 79 14.23 3.77 5.48
C LYS A 79 13.50 3.65 4.14
N LEU A 80 13.91 2.70 3.30
CA LEU A 80 13.25 2.43 2.02
C LEU A 80 11.80 1.97 2.19
N LEU A 81 11.50 1.19 3.25
CA LEU A 81 10.15 0.77 3.59
C LEU A 81 9.28 1.95 4.08
N GLU A 82 9.85 2.85 4.90
CA GLU A 82 9.16 4.05 5.35
C GLU A 82 8.87 5.01 4.19
N GLU A 83 9.81 5.16 3.26
CA GLU A 83 9.60 5.94 2.04
C GLU A 83 8.58 5.29 1.11
N GLN A 84 8.59 3.96 0.98
CA GLN A 84 7.55 3.22 0.27
C GLN A 84 6.16 3.43 0.90
N LYS A 85 6.05 3.51 2.23
CA LYS A 85 4.78 3.83 2.90
C LYS A 85 4.33 5.26 2.62
N LYS A 86 5.25 6.22 2.47
CA LYS A 86 4.93 7.61 2.10
C LYS A 86 4.48 7.74 0.65
N GLU A 87 5.03 6.92 -0.25
CA GLU A 87 4.57 6.82 -1.64
C GLU A 87 3.34 5.90 -1.82
N TYR A 88 2.85 5.30 -0.73
CA TYR A 88 1.69 4.41 -0.77
C TYR A 88 0.45 5.21 -1.15
N LEU A 89 0.10 5.17 -2.43
CA LEU A 89 -1.15 5.74 -2.93
C LEU A 89 -2.30 5.13 -2.12
N HIS A 90 -3.00 5.94 -1.34
CA HIS A 90 -4.10 5.43 -0.52
C HIS A 90 -5.22 4.91 -1.43
N PHE A 91 -5.99 3.92 -0.97
CA PHE A 91 -7.04 3.31 -1.82
C PHE A 91 -8.05 4.36 -2.33
N GLY A 92 -8.39 5.35 -1.49
CA GLY A 92 -9.20 6.49 -1.88
C GLY A 92 -8.58 7.36 -2.98
N GLU A 93 -7.26 7.60 -2.93
CA GLU A 93 -6.54 8.35 -3.98
C GLU A 93 -6.44 7.56 -5.27
N ALA A 94 -6.32 6.23 -5.18
CA ALA A 94 -6.35 5.35 -6.35
C ALA A 94 -7.71 5.35 -7.05
N LEU A 95 -8.81 5.42 -6.29
CA LEU A 95 -10.17 5.58 -6.85
C LEU A 95 -10.31 6.92 -7.60
N ILE A 96 -9.78 8.01 -7.03
CA ILE A 96 -9.78 9.34 -7.65
C ILE A 96 -8.96 9.33 -8.94
N SER A 97 -7.71 8.83 -8.85
CA SER A 97 -6.77 8.81 -9.97
C SER A 97 -7.22 7.89 -11.11
N SER A 98 -8.03 6.87 -10.81
CA SER A 98 -8.62 5.96 -11.81
C SER A 98 -9.91 6.49 -12.44
N GLY A 99 -10.38 7.67 -12.02
CA GLY A 99 -11.66 8.27 -12.44
C GLY A 99 -12.90 7.53 -11.94
N ILE A 100 -12.78 6.67 -10.93
CA ILE A 100 -13.88 5.83 -10.42
C ILE A 100 -14.80 6.68 -9.53
N LEU A 101 -14.21 7.49 -8.64
CA LEU A 101 -14.94 8.40 -7.77
C LEU A 101 -14.32 9.78 -7.82
N SER A 102 -15.12 10.83 -7.63
CA SER A 102 -14.58 12.17 -7.44
C SER A 102 -13.94 12.33 -6.06
N ARG A 103 -13.04 13.30 -5.93
CA ARG A 103 -12.39 13.62 -4.65
C ARG A 103 -13.39 13.95 -3.55
N ASP A 104 -14.48 14.64 -3.89
CA ASP A 104 -15.53 15.03 -2.94
C ASP A 104 -16.32 13.83 -2.43
N VAL A 105 -16.61 12.86 -3.31
CA VAL A 105 -17.28 11.61 -2.92
C VAL A 105 -16.39 10.78 -2.01
N VAL A 106 -15.12 10.60 -2.37
CA VAL A 106 -14.17 9.84 -1.54
C VAL A 106 -14.02 10.47 -0.15
N LYS A 107 -13.86 11.81 -0.06
CA LYS A 107 -13.75 12.50 1.23
C LYS A 107 -14.99 12.33 2.11
N ARG A 108 -16.18 12.49 1.52
CA ARG A 108 -17.45 12.34 2.22
C ARG A 108 -17.63 10.93 2.78
N GLU A 109 -17.45 9.92 1.93
CA GLU A 109 -17.62 8.53 2.32
C GLU A 109 -16.56 8.06 3.31
N LEU A 110 -15.33 8.59 3.22
CA LEU A 110 -14.29 8.31 4.19
C LEU A 110 -14.64 8.87 5.57
N LYS A 111 -15.24 10.07 5.64
CA LYS A 111 -15.72 10.65 6.90
C LYS A 111 -16.81 9.77 7.52
N LEU A 112 -17.85 9.43 6.74
CA LEU A 112 -18.94 8.56 7.19
C LEU A 112 -18.43 7.19 7.65
N PHE A 113 -17.49 6.60 6.91
CA PHE A 113 -16.88 5.33 7.28
C PHE A 113 -16.12 5.40 8.62
N CYS A 114 -15.45 6.51 8.92
CA CYS A 114 -14.78 6.71 10.22
C CYS A 114 -15.80 6.88 11.35
N GLU A 115 -16.84 7.69 11.15
CA GLU A 115 -17.92 7.91 12.14
C GLU A 115 -18.66 6.60 12.46
N GLU A 116 -19.08 5.84 11.44
CA GLU A 116 -19.74 4.54 11.63
C GLU A 116 -18.86 3.54 12.40
N ARG A 117 -17.53 3.60 12.18
CA ARG A 117 -16.58 2.76 12.93
C ARG A 117 -16.46 3.21 14.37
N GLU A 118 -16.37 4.51 14.63
CA GLU A 118 -16.30 5.04 15.99
C GLU A 118 -17.58 4.73 16.77
N GLU A 119 -18.76 4.87 16.15
CA GLU A 119 -20.03 4.45 16.73
C GLU A 119 -20.08 2.94 16.98
N PHE A 120 -19.62 2.13 16.02
CA PHE A 120 -19.53 0.68 16.20
C PHE A 120 -18.68 0.33 17.42
N TRP A 121 -17.50 0.96 17.57
CA TRP A 121 -16.62 0.72 18.72
C TRP A 121 -17.18 1.27 20.04
N ARG A 122 -17.83 2.45 20.05
CA ARG A 122 -18.55 2.96 21.23
C ARG A 122 -19.64 2.00 21.68
N ASN A 123 -20.49 1.56 20.75
CA ASN A 123 -21.59 0.64 21.04
C ASN A 123 -21.08 -0.75 21.46
N PHE A 124 -19.97 -1.21 20.88
CA PHE A 124 -19.36 -2.49 21.21
C PHE A 124 -18.76 -2.51 22.63
N PHE A 125 -18.14 -1.41 23.08
CA PHE A 125 -17.57 -1.32 24.42
C PHE A 125 -18.55 -0.82 25.50
N LYS A 126 -19.79 -0.47 25.16
CA LYS A 126 -20.79 0.13 26.09
C LYS A 126 -20.16 1.18 27.01
N ILE A 127 -19.30 2.04 26.48
CA ILE A 127 -18.78 3.17 27.26
C ILE A 127 -19.87 4.24 27.18
N PRO A 128 -20.49 4.65 28.30
CA PRO A 128 -21.56 5.64 28.30
C PRO A 128 -21.12 6.92 27.57
#